data_AF-D3Y4C3-F1
#
_entry.id   AF-D3Y4C3-F1
#
_cell.length_a   1.000
_cell.length_b   1.000
_cell.length_c   1.000
_cell.angle_alpha   90.00
_cell.angle_beta   90.00
_cell.angle_gamma   90.00
#
_symmetry.space_group_name_H-M   'P 1'
#
loop_
_entity.id
_entity.type
_entity.pdbx_description
1 polymer ?
#
loop_
_entity_poly.entity_id
_entity_poly.type
_entity_poly.pdbx_seq_one_letter_code
_entity_poly.pdbx_strand_id
1 'polypeptide(L)'
;KCVMDALYDRFTSQNMPAKLRIALACCLNMCGAVHCSDIAILGVHRTLPKINQEQVPKVCEVPTLIASCPTGAIRPSTEEGKVVQIVEEQCMFCGNCYT
;
A
#
# COMPACT_ATOMS: atom_id res chain seq x y z
N LYS A 1 -10.51 18.40 -3.77
CA LYS A 1 -10.49 19.51 -4.74
C LYS A 1 -9.05 19.85 -5.07
N CYS A 2 -8.51 19.26 -6.14
CA CYS A 2 -7.13 19.47 -6.59
C CYS A 2 -7.05 19.15 -8.10
N VAL A 3 -6.99 17.85 -8.44
CA VAL A 3 -6.71 17.39 -9.81
C VAL A 3 -7.83 17.76 -10.79
N MET A 4 -9.09 17.48 -10.45
CA MET A 4 -10.21 17.77 -11.35
C MET A 4 -10.50 19.27 -11.49
N ASP A 5 -10.18 20.08 -10.48
CA ASP A 5 -10.33 21.54 -10.58
C ASP A 5 -9.30 22.12 -11.55
N ALA A 6 -8.05 21.63 -11.51
CA ALA A 6 -7.00 22.02 -12.46
C ALA A 6 -7.23 21.51 -13.90
N LEU A 7 -8.01 20.44 -14.05
CA LEU A 7 -8.31 19.82 -15.35
C LEU A 7 -9.70 20.19 -15.88
N TYR A 8 -10.40 21.12 -15.24
CA TYR A 8 -11.78 21.49 -15.60
C TYR A 8 -11.90 21.87 -17.08
N ASP A 9 -11.03 22.74 -17.58
CA ASP A 9 -11.04 23.20 -18.99
C ASP A 9 -10.84 22.05 -19.98
N ARG A 10 -10.05 21.03 -19.61
CA ARG A 10 -9.81 19.82 -20.42
C ARG A 10 -10.95 18.81 -20.34
N PHE A 11 -11.75 18.88 -19.28
CA PHE A 11 -12.92 18.01 -19.10
C PHE A 11 -14.12 18.51 -19.92
N THR A 12 -14.29 19.83 -20.01
CA THR A 12 -15.39 20.45 -20.77
C THR A 12 -15.08 20.65 -22.25
N SER A 13 -13.83 20.45 -22.69
CA SER A 13 -13.42 20.59 -24.09
C SER A 13 -12.76 19.30 -24.63
N GLN A 14 -12.94 19.00 -25.92
CA GLN A 14 -12.29 17.86 -26.58
C GLN A 14 -11.01 18.28 -27.32
N ASN A 15 -10.02 18.78 -26.58
CA ASN A 15 -8.77 19.31 -27.14
C ASN A 15 -7.55 18.39 -26.93
N MET A 16 -7.79 17.11 -26.62
CA MET A 16 -6.76 16.09 -26.41
C MET A 16 -6.74 15.10 -27.59
N PRO A 17 -5.58 14.54 -27.94
CA PRO A 17 -5.45 13.62 -29.08
C PRO A 17 -6.21 12.30 -28.89
N ALA A 18 -6.49 11.90 -27.65
CA ALA A 18 -7.27 10.73 -27.30
C ALA A 18 -7.95 10.89 -25.94
N LYS A 19 -8.86 9.97 -25.59
CA LYS A 19 -9.50 9.94 -24.27
C LYS A 19 -8.47 9.56 -23.20
N LEU A 20 -8.18 10.50 -22.30
CA LEU A 20 -7.29 10.29 -21.16
C LEU A 20 -8.07 9.77 -19.94
N ARG A 21 -7.59 8.71 -19.30
CA ARG A 21 -8.13 8.13 -18.07
C ARG A 21 -7.14 8.37 -16.93
N ILE A 22 -7.63 9.05 -15.89
CA ILE A 22 -6.86 9.32 -14.67
C ILE A 22 -7.53 8.55 -13.53
N ALA A 23 -6.75 7.76 -12.80
CA ALA A 23 -7.24 7.04 -11.62
C ALA A 23 -6.32 7.27 -10.42
N LEU A 24 -6.92 7.17 -9.23
CA LEU A 24 -6.23 7.32 -7.96
C LEU A 24 -6.54 6.15 -7.04
N ALA A 25 -5.51 5.63 -6.38
CA ALA A 25 -5.64 4.68 -5.28
C ALA A 25 -4.89 5.23 -4.07
N CYS A 26 -5.51 5.08 -2.90
CA CYS A 26 -4.95 5.55 -1.64
C CYS A 26 -3.83 4.64 -1.09
N CYS A 27 -3.75 3.39 -1.53
CA CYS A 27 -2.73 2.43 -1.13
C CYS A 27 -2.43 1.41 -2.24
N LEU A 28 -1.45 0.54 -1.98
CA LEU A 28 -0.95 -0.49 -2.90
C LEU A 28 -1.92 -1.64 -3.19
N ASN A 29 -3.07 -1.70 -2.51
CA ASN A 29 -4.16 -2.59 -2.91
C ASN A 29 -4.80 -2.16 -4.25
N MET A 30 -4.48 -0.94 -4.73
CA MET A 30 -4.82 -0.45 -6.07
C MET A 30 -6.30 -0.60 -6.44
N CYS A 31 -7.21 -0.46 -5.47
CA CYS A 31 -8.65 -0.61 -5.69
C CYS A 31 -9.12 0.29 -6.85
N GLY A 32 -9.74 -0.32 -7.87
CA GLY A 32 -10.19 0.37 -9.08
C GLY A 32 -9.26 0.13 -10.27
N ALA A 33 -9.06 1.17 -11.10
CA ALA A 33 -8.40 1.07 -12.41
C ALA A 33 -6.97 1.65 -12.45
N VAL A 34 -6.34 1.85 -11.29
CA VAL A 34 -5.04 2.56 -11.19
C VAL A 34 -3.93 1.82 -11.92
N HIS A 35 -3.95 0.50 -11.92
CA HIS A 35 -2.97 -0.34 -12.60
C HIS A 35 -3.09 -0.34 -14.14
N CYS A 36 -4.18 0.21 -14.69
CA CYS A 36 -4.47 0.21 -16.14
C CYS A 36 -4.97 1.57 -16.66
N SER A 37 -4.65 2.66 -15.95
CA SER A 37 -4.98 4.04 -16.36
C SER A 37 -3.83 4.70 -17.09
N ASP A 38 -4.13 5.66 -17.97
CA ASP A 38 -3.11 6.44 -18.69
C ASP A 38 -2.25 7.26 -17.71
N ILE A 39 -2.89 7.81 -16.67
CA ILE A 39 -2.21 8.44 -15.53
C ILE A 39 -2.72 7.84 -14.23
N ALA A 40 -1.80 7.37 -13.41
CA ALA A 40 -2.07 6.73 -12.14
C ALA A 40 -1.48 7.54 -10.98
N ILE A 41 -2.29 7.84 -9.97
CA ILE A 41 -1.84 8.43 -8.71
C ILE A 41 -1.95 7.37 -7.63
N LEU A 42 -0.84 7.04 -6.98
CA LEU A 42 -0.78 5.96 -5.99
C LEU A 42 -0.17 6.45 -4.68
N GLY A 43 -0.89 6.21 -3.59
CA GLY A 43 -0.36 6.40 -2.24
C GLY A 43 0.59 5.25 -1.85
N VAL A 44 1.79 5.59 -1.39
CA VAL A 44 2.80 4.64 -0.90
C VAL A 44 3.31 5.07 0.48
N HIS A 45 3.50 4.09 1.36
CA HIS A 45 4.20 4.32 2.63
C HIS A 45 5.71 4.30 2.40
N ARG A 46 6.46 4.92 3.30
CA ARG A 46 7.94 4.98 3.26
C ARG A 46 8.58 4.67 4.61
N THR A 47 7.80 4.08 5.50
CA THR A 47 8.18 3.81 6.89
C THR A 47 7.75 2.41 7.24
N LEU A 48 8.56 1.73 8.04
CA LEU A 48 8.24 0.41 8.56
C LEU A 48 6.96 0.45 9.42
N PRO A 49 6.16 -0.63 9.40
CA PRO A 49 5.04 -0.74 10.32
C PRO A 49 5.57 -0.91 11.76
N LYS A 50 4.94 -0.20 12.70
CA LYS A 50 5.28 -0.31 14.12
C LYS A 50 4.63 -1.56 14.70
N ILE A 51 5.43 -2.44 15.30
CA ILE A 51 4.94 -3.71 15.85
C ILE A 51 4.49 -3.51 17.30
N ASN A 52 3.23 -3.84 17.59
CA ASN A 52 2.76 -3.98 18.96
C ASN A 52 2.85 -5.45 19.39
N GLN A 53 3.98 -5.82 19.99
CA GLN A 53 4.31 -7.21 20.35
C GLN A 53 3.27 -7.86 21.30
N GLU A 54 2.60 -7.07 22.14
CA GLU A 54 1.60 -7.57 23.08
C GLU A 54 0.24 -7.89 22.44
N GLN A 55 -0.10 -7.18 21.35
CA GLN A 55 -1.40 -7.33 20.69
C GLN A 55 -1.36 -8.27 19.50
N VAL A 56 -0.22 -8.40 18.81
CA VAL A 56 -0.06 -9.32 17.67
C VAL A 56 -0.60 -10.73 17.96
N PRO A 57 -0.23 -11.42 19.05
CA PRO A 57 -0.74 -12.78 19.30
C PRO A 57 -2.21 -12.83 19.72
N LYS A 58 -2.80 -11.68 20.12
CA LYS A 58 -4.19 -11.59 20.58
C LYS A 58 -5.17 -11.29 19.45
N VAL A 59 -4.72 -10.57 18.42
CA VAL A 59 -5.57 -10.03 17.35
C VAL A 59 -5.26 -10.66 16.00
N CYS A 60 -4.03 -11.12 15.79
CA CYS A 60 -3.57 -11.65 14.51
C CYS A 60 -3.25 -13.15 14.60
N GLU A 61 -3.56 -13.88 13.54
CA GLU A 61 -2.99 -15.21 13.32
C GLU A 61 -1.56 -15.06 12.76
N VAL A 62 -0.55 -15.45 13.55
CA VAL A 62 0.86 -15.20 13.22
C VAL A 62 1.29 -15.82 11.87
N PRO A 63 0.90 -17.07 11.53
CA PRO A 63 1.23 -17.65 10.22
C PRO A 63 0.70 -16.85 9.03
N THR A 64 -0.55 -16.37 9.08
CA THR A 64 -1.15 -15.60 7.98
C THR A 64 -0.55 -14.20 7.90
N LEU A 65 -0.23 -13.58 9.04
CA LEU A 65 0.51 -12.33 9.10
C LEU A 65 1.89 -12.44 8.43
N ILE A 66 2.64 -13.52 8.70
CA ILE A 66 3.93 -13.78 8.04
C ILE A 66 3.74 -14.00 6.54
N ALA A 67 2.78 -14.85 6.15
CA ALA A 67 2.50 -15.18 4.75
C ALA A 67 1.99 -13.98 3.92
N SER A 68 1.41 -12.97 4.56
CA SER A 68 0.97 -11.73 3.90
C SER A 68 2.12 -10.92 3.31
N CYS A 69 3.36 -11.12 3.78
CA CYS A 69 4.50 -10.35 3.32
C CYS A 69 5.05 -10.89 1.98
N PRO A 70 4.90 -10.17 0.86
CA PRO A 70 5.33 -10.67 -0.44
C PRO A 70 6.86 -10.77 -0.58
N THR A 71 7.61 -10.01 0.23
CA THR A 71 9.09 -10.03 0.21
C THR A 71 9.70 -10.92 1.30
N GLY A 72 8.88 -11.56 2.15
CA GLY A 72 9.36 -12.38 3.26
C GLY A 72 10.11 -11.60 4.35
N ALA A 73 9.89 -10.29 4.45
CA ALA A 73 10.53 -9.43 5.45
C ALA A 73 10.07 -9.73 6.89
N ILE A 74 8.87 -10.28 7.07
CA ILE A 74 8.31 -10.62 8.39
C ILE A 74 8.67 -12.05 8.73
N ARG A 75 9.23 -12.26 9.92
CA ARG A 75 9.65 -13.58 10.41
C ARG A 75 9.26 -13.78 11.87
N PRO A 76 9.16 -15.03 12.35
CA PRO A 76 9.14 -15.28 13.78
C PRO A 76 10.37 -14.64 14.44
N SER A 77 10.17 -14.01 15.59
CA SER A 77 11.27 -13.43 16.35
C SER A 77 12.02 -14.53 17.12
N THR A 78 13.34 -14.38 17.21
CA THR A 78 14.20 -15.21 18.08
C THR A 78 14.45 -14.55 19.44
N GLU A 79 14.08 -13.27 19.59
CA GLU A 79 14.24 -12.53 20.84
C GLU A 79 13.12 -12.86 21.84
N GLU A 80 13.49 -13.04 23.10
CA GLU A 80 12.54 -13.29 24.20
C GLU A 80 11.51 -12.16 24.32
N GLY A 81 10.23 -12.53 24.40
CA GLY A 81 9.12 -11.58 24.55
C GLY A 81 8.65 -10.90 23.25
N LYS A 82 9.30 -11.17 22.11
CA LYS A 82 8.82 -10.71 20.79
C LYS A 82 8.25 -11.89 20.00
N VAL A 83 7.12 -11.66 19.32
CA VAL A 83 6.44 -12.69 18.53
C VAL A 83 6.95 -12.68 17.08
N VAL A 84 7.11 -11.50 16.51
CA VAL A 84 7.58 -11.30 15.13
C VAL A 84 8.61 -10.20 15.04
N GLN A 85 9.45 -10.29 14.01
CA GLN A 85 10.44 -9.28 13.64
C GLN A 85 10.33 -8.94 12.15
N ILE A 86 10.77 -7.73 11.79
CA ILE A 86 10.78 -7.25 10.41
C ILE A 86 12.22 -6.95 10.00
N VAL A 87 12.67 -7.57 8.91
CA VAL A 87 13.96 -7.26 8.29
C VAL A 87 13.79 -6.01 7.45
N GLU A 88 14.32 -4.88 7.94
CA GLU A 88 14.09 -3.56 7.35
C GLU A 88 14.50 -3.48 5.88
N GLU A 89 15.66 -4.05 5.54
CA GLU A 89 16.23 -4.08 4.20
C GLU A 89 15.35 -4.81 3.17
N GLN A 90 14.48 -5.71 3.63
CA GLN A 90 13.58 -6.49 2.79
C GLN A 90 12.17 -5.89 2.69
N CYS A 91 11.83 -4.92 3.55
CA CYS A 91 10.51 -4.33 3.59
C CYS A 91 10.38 -3.23 2.54
N MET A 92 9.34 -3.31 1.71
CA MET A 92 9.01 -2.27 0.70
C MET A 92 7.77 -1.44 1.07
N PHE A 93 7.33 -1.53 2.33
CA PHE A 93 6.26 -0.68 2.89
C PHE A 93 4.88 -0.83 2.22
N CYS A 94 4.52 -2.03 1.72
CA CYS A 94 3.19 -2.21 1.12
C CYS A 94 2.02 -2.09 2.08
N GLY A 95 2.26 -2.31 3.38
CA GLY A 95 1.20 -2.30 4.39
C GLY A 95 0.30 -3.53 4.37
N ASN A 96 0.58 -4.56 3.54
CA ASN A 96 -0.29 -5.74 3.43
C ASN A 96 -0.44 -6.51 4.76
N CYS A 97 0.58 -6.44 5.62
CA CYS A 97 0.53 -7.03 6.97
C CYS A 97 -0.35 -6.27 7.97
N TYR A 98 -0.90 -5.11 7.59
CA TYR A 98 -1.79 -4.28 8.41
C TYR A 98 -3.22 -4.21 7.83
N THR A 99 -3.45 -4.80 6.66
CA THR A 99 -4.79 -4.95 6.07
C THR A 99 -5.61 -5.95 6.88
#